data_AF-A0A2P4QVW0-F1
#
_entry.id   AF-A0A2P4QVW0-F1
#
_cell.length_a   1.000
_cell.length_b   1.000
_cell.length_c   1.000
_cell.angle_alpha   90.00
_cell.angle_beta   90.00
_cell.angle_gamma   90.00
#
_symmetry.space_group_name_H-M   'P 1'
#
loop_
_entity.id
_entity.type
_entity.pdbx_description
1 polymer ?
#
loop_
_entity_poly.entity_id
_entity_poly.type
_entity_poly.pdbx_seq_one_letter_code
_entity_poly.pdbx_strand_id
1 'polypeptide(L)'
;MLKELVNEIKLQKRVDFHENIIRFYGITKVEAEKYSLVLEYADNGTLKTYLNNHFNGLNWIDKYQLAFQLANAVECLHDCNIIHRDLHADNILVHGKKIKLTDFGLSKKISEASSKTSKIFGVIPFIDSKKLYDQGYKLNKKSDVYSVGVLMWQISSGRQPFSDYNYDAILSLSIANGKREEIIDGTPKEYCDLFAECWKDDPDERPNIQNVVSILYEIIFPKQEGITITDNVNKEKENNQLKKFEPISKSIETMELNNELISYNGLNISCENNLSSSSIQTNISKISYGSTFDKTNNIIVQKLIKVINRKHDKESINFRDFQQFINQQVFELNLSSNNLIKWLTKQVNPQYNYLLGLLYYYNICTEENSTKHWNYS
;
A
#
# COMPACT_ATOMS: atom_id res chain seq x y z
N MET A 1 -5.72 -27.10 -16.52
CA MET A 1 -6.77 -26.98 -15.49
C MET A 1 -6.24 -27.19 -14.07
N LEU A 2 -6.02 -28.40 -13.54
CA LEU A 2 -5.63 -28.58 -12.11
C LEU A 2 -4.28 -27.92 -11.75
N LYS A 3 -3.26 -28.03 -12.62
CA LYS A 3 -1.95 -27.37 -12.41
C LYS A 3 -2.06 -25.85 -12.39
N GLU A 4 -2.93 -25.28 -13.22
CA GLU A 4 -3.16 -23.83 -13.30
C GLU A 4 -3.86 -23.35 -12.03
N LEU A 5 -4.91 -24.05 -11.57
CA LEU A 5 -5.59 -23.76 -10.31
C LEU A 5 -4.65 -23.83 -9.09
N VAL A 6 -3.81 -24.86 -9.01
CA VAL A 6 -2.80 -24.98 -7.94
C VAL A 6 -1.80 -23.82 -8.00
N ASN A 7 -1.43 -23.36 -9.20
CA ASN A 7 -0.54 -22.22 -9.36
C ASN A 7 -1.20 -20.92 -8.92
N GLU A 8 -2.44 -20.67 -9.34
CA GLU A 8 -3.26 -19.54 -8.92
C GLU A 8 -3.32 -19.42 -7.39
N ILE A 9 -3.71 -20.50 -6.70
CA ILE A 9 -3.80 -20.53 -5.23
C ILE A 9 -2.43 -20.24 -4.59
N LYS A 10 -1.35 -20.82 -5.12
CA LYS A 10 0.01 -20.59 -4.61
C LYS A 10 0.45 -19.13 -4.76
N LEU A 11 0.09 -18.47 -5.87
CA LEU A 11 0.42 -17.06 -6.08
C LEU A 11 -0.41 -16.17 -5.16
N GLN A 12 -1.72 -16.38 -5.08
CA GLN A 12 -2.61 -15.61 -4.21
C GLN A 12 -2.17 -15.73 -2.73
N LYS A 13 -1.86 -16.94 -2.25
CA LYS A 13 -1.39 -17.17 -0.87
C LYS A 13 -0.08 -16.47 -0.52
N ARG A 14 0.73 -16.08 -1.50
CA ARG A 14 1.97 -15.30 -1.23
C ARG A 14 1.68 -13.85 -0.90
N VAL A 15 0.50 -13.34 -1.22
CA VAL A 15 0.15 -11.92 -1.13
C VAL A 15 -1.17 -11.66 -0.38
N ASP A 16 -1.90 -12.71 0.03
CA ASP A 16 -3.19 -12.59 0.74
C ASP A 16 -3.09 -11.95 2.15
N PHE A 17 -1.88 -11.66 2.62
CA PHE A 17 -1.64 -10.82 3.79
C PHE A 17 -2.00 -9.35 3.56
N HIS A 18 -2.03 -8.89 2.30
CA HIS A 18 -2.33 -7.51 1.94
C HIS A 18 -3.84 -7.24 2.05
N GLU A 19 -4.24 -6.12 2.66
CA GLU A 19 -5.67 -5.86 2.93
C GLU A 19 -6.52 -5.70 1.65
N ASN A 20 -5.90 -5.24 0.56
CA ASN A 20 -6.55 -5.04 -0.74
C ASN A 20 -6.47 -6.25 -1.68
N ILE A 21 -6.14 -7.43 -1.15
CA ILE A 21 -6.16 -8.69 -1.91
C ILE A 21 -7.24 -9.58 -1.30
N ILE A 22 -8.04 -10.23 -2.13
CA ILE A 22 -9.09 -11.12 -1.65
C ILE A 22 -8.46 -12.30 -0.91
N ARG A 23 -8.92 -12.59 0.30
CA ARG A 23 -8.36 -13.71 1.08
C ARG A 23 -8.87 -15.05 0.56
N PHE A 24 -7.98 -16.02 0.51
CA PHE A 24 -8.31 -17.43 0.24
C PHE A 24 -8.38 -18.21 1.55
N TYR A 25 -9.55 -18.78 1.86
CA TYR A 25 -9.76 -19.54 3.09
C TYR A 25 -9.57 -21.04 2.91
N GLY A 26 -9.86 -21.59 1.74
CA GLY A 26 -9.64 -23.01 1.48
C GLY A 26 -10.45 -23.54 0.31
N ILE A 27 -10.44 -24.86 0.16
CA ILE A 27 -11.22 -25.59 -0.86
C ILE A 27 -12.26 -26.42 -0.12
N THR A 28 -13.49 -26.40 -0.60
CA THR A 28 -14.56 -27.27 -0.12
C THR A 28 -15.09 -28.15 -1.25
N LYS A 29 -15.81 -29.21 -0.90
CA LYS A 29 -16.48 -30.11 -1.82
C LYS A 29 -17.98 -29.88 -1.71
N VAL A 30 -18.62 -29.50 -2.81
CA VAL A 30 -20.06 -29.19 -2.84
C VAL A 30 -20.89 -30.42 -3.24
N GLU A 31 -20.37 -31.23 -4.17
CA GLU A 31 -20.98 -32.49 -4.63
C GLU A 31 -19.90 -33.55 -4.91
N ALA A 32 -20.29 -34.77 -5.29
CA ALA A 32 -19.34 -35.75 -5.82
C ALA A 32 -18.54 -35.12 -6.98
N GLU A 33 -17.22 -35.10 -6.83
CA GLU A 33 -16.25 -34.56 -7.81
C GLU A 33 -16.36 -33.05 -8.12
N LYS A 34 -17.18 -32.27 -7.41
CA LYS A 34 -17.23 -30.80 -7.55
C LYS A 34 -16.59 -30.10 -6.35
N TYR A 35 -15.51 -29.37 -6.63
CA TYR A 35 -14.80 -28.55 -5.66
C TYR A 35 -15.13 -27.07 -5.86
N SER A 36 -15.10 -26.31 -4.77
CA SER A 36 -15.29 -24.86 -4.79
C SER A 36 -14.24 -24.18 -3.93
N LEU A 37 -13.80 -23.00 -4.38
CA LEU A 37 -12.91 -22.14 -3.61
C LEU A 37 -13.74 -21.37 -2.59
N VAL A 38 -13.25 -21.32 -1.36
CA VAL A 38 -13.80 -20.50 -0.28
C VAL A 38 -12.95 -19.24 -0.20
N LEU A 39 -13.53 -18.10 -0.58
CA LEU A 39 -12.89 -16.79 -0.64
C LEU A 39 -13.54 -15.83 0.36
N GLU A 40 -12.83 -14.75 0.69
CA GLU A 40 -13.43 -13.59 1.35
C GLU A 40 -14.64 -13.08 0.56
N TYR A 41 -15.71 -12.73 1.28
CA TYR A 41 -16.89 -12.15 0.67
C TYR A 41 -16.71 -10.65 0.48
N ALA A 42 -17.04 -10.15 -0.71
CA ALA A 42 -17.07 -8.74 -1.04
C ALA A 42 -18.52 -8.30 -1.31
N ASP A 43 -19.03 -7.40 -0.49
CA ASP A 43 -20.45 -7.04 -0.40
C ASP A 43 -20.93 -6.07 -1.50
N ASN A 44 -20.02 -5.49 -2.29
CA ASN A 44 -20.36 -4.51 -3.33
C ASN A 44 -20.03 -5.00 -4.75
N GLY A 45 -19.83 -6.31 -4.94
CA GLY A 45 -19.57 -6.90 -6.25
C GLY A 45 -18.23 -6.45 -6.86
N THR A 46 -18.17 -6.40 -8.19
CA THR A 46 -16.98 -5.95 -8.92
C THR A 46 -16.89 -4.42 -8.96
N LEU A 47 -15.69 -3.88 -9.18
CA LEU A 47 -15.46 -2.44 -9.37
C LEU A 47 -16.31 -1.92 -10.52
N LYS A 48 -16.48 -2.70 -11.59
CA LYS A 48 -17.38 -2.35 -12.71
C LYS A 48 -18.81 -2.12 -12.21
N THR A 49 -19.38 -3.08 -11.48
CA THR A 49 -20.74 -2.95 -10.94
C THR A 49 -20.85 -1.85 -9.89
N TYR A 50 -19.82 -1.69 -9.06
CA TYR A 50 -19.77 -0.68 -8.02
C TYR A 50 -19.78 0.74 -8.60
N LEU A 51 -18.95 1.00 -9.62
CA LEU A 51 -18.95 2.28 -10.31
C LEU A 51 -20.30 2.54 -10.98
N ASN A 52 -20.86 1.57 -11.72
CA ASN A 52 -22.18 1.74 -12.34
C ASN A 52 -23.29 2.14 -11.34
N ASN A 53 -23.26 1.58 -10.13
CA ASN A 53 -24.32 1.78 -9.15
C ASN A 53 -24.09 2.99 -8.23
N HIS A 54 -22.84 3.35 -7.95
CA HIS A 54 -22.48 4.30 -6.90
C HIS A 54 -21.69 5.52 -7.37
N PHE A 55 -21.33 5.62 -8.66
CA PHE A 55 -20.44 6.67 -9.16
C PHE A 55 -20.89 8.09 -8.81
N ASN A 56 -22.19 8.40 -8.93
CA ASN A 56 -22.72 9.73 -8.60
C ASN A 56 -22.56 10.11 -7.12
N GLY A 57 -22.34 9.13 -6.23
CA GLY A 57 -22.06 9.35 -4.81
C GLY A 57 -20.57 9.40 -4.47
N LEU A 58 -19.67 9.16 -5.42
CA LEU A 58 -18.22 9.18 -5.21
C LEU A 58 -17.66 10.58 -5.44
N ASN A 59 -17.08 11.17 -4.42
CA ASN A 59 -16.28 12.38 -4.58
C ASN A 59 -14.82 12.05 -4.94
N TRP A 60 -14.00 13.07 -5.17
CA TRP A 60 -12.60 12.87 -5.55
C TRP A 60 -11.75 12.17 -4.47
N ILE A 61 -12.05 12.36 -3.18
CA ILE A 61 -11.36 11.65 -2.11
C ILE A 61 -11.64 10.14 -2.21
N ASP A 62 -12.90 9.74 -2.45
CA ASP A 62 -13.23 8.33 -2.65
C ASP A 62 -12.50 7.76 -3.89
N LYS A 63 -12.49 8.50 -5.00
CA LYS A 63 -11.82 8.07 -6.25
C LYS A 63 -10.30 7.91 -6.07
N TYR A 64 -9.64 8.84 -5.40
CA TYR A 64 -8.23 8.74 -5.08
C TYR A 64 -7.93 7.56 -4.17
N GLN A 65 -8.77 7.31 -3.16
CA GLN A 65 -8.61 6.16 -2.26
C GLN A 65 -8.74 4.84 -3.01
N LEU A 66 -9.70 4.70 -3.92
CA LEU A 66 -9.83 3.51 -4.78
C LEU A 66 -8.57 3.32 -5.63
N ALA A 67 -8.11 4.37 -6.32
CA ALA A 67 -6.91 4.30 -7.15
C ALA A 67 -5.66 3.95 -6.34
N PHE A 68 -5.50 4.55 -5.15
CA PHE A 68 -4.39 4.29 -4.24
C PHE A 68 -4.40 2.84 -3.75
N GLN A 69 -5.55 2.32 -3.31
CA GLN A 69 -5.68 0.93 -2.88
C GLN A 69 -5.38 -0.07 -4.00
N LEU A 70 -5.83 0.21 -5.23
CA LEU A 70 -5.49 -0.58 -6.41
C LEU A 70 -3.98 -0.58 -6.65
N ALA A 71 -3.35 0.61 -6.67
CA ALA A 71 -1.92 0.74 -6.91
C ALA A 71 -1.08 0.02 -5.82
N ASN A 72 -1.45 0.14 -4.54
CA ASN A 72 -0.79 -0.58 -3.44
C ASN A 72 -0.93 -2.10 -3.57
N ALA A 73 -2.11 -2.60 -3.97
CA ALA A 73 -2.28 -4.04 -4.19
C ALA A 73 -1.34 -4.53 -5.30
N VAL A 74 -1.23 -3.79 -6.41
CA VAL A 74 -0.34 -4.15 -7.53
C VAL A 74 1.14 -3.99 -7.15
N GLU A 75 1.50 -2.98 -6.35
CA GLU A 75 2.83 -2.84 -5.77
C GLU A 75 3.21 -4.07 -4.94
N CYS A 76 2.31 -4.54 -4.06
CA CYS A 76 2.53 -5.75 -3.28
C CYS A 76 2.79 -6.99 -4.16
N LEU A 77 2.05 -7.16 -5.26
CA LEU A 77 2.29 -8.22 -6.25
C LEU A 77 3.69 -8.07 -6.86
N HIS A 78 4.04 -6.87 -7.30
CA HIS A 78 5.30 -6.58 -7.99
C HIS A 78 6.50 -6.79 -7.07
N ASP A 79 6.43 -6.38 -5.81
CA ASP A 79 7.46 -6.62 -4.78
C ASP A 79 7.64 -8.13 -4.51
N CYS A 80 6.57 -8.92 -4.64
CA CYS A 80 6.62 -10.38 -4.56
C CYS A 80 7.06 -11.05 -5.87
N ASN A 81 7.47 -10.28 -6.87
CA ASN A 81 7.83 -10.71 -8.24
C ASN A 81 6.70 -11.45 -8.96
N ILE A 82 5.46 -11.03 -8.73
CA ILE A 82 4.24 -11.53 -9.39
C ILE A 82 3.74 -10.45 -10.35
N ILE A 83 3.34 -10.87 -11.56
CA ILE A 83 2.65 -10.04 -12.55
C ILE A 83 1.22 -10.59 -12.67
N HIS A 84 0.22 -9.72 -12.58
CA HIS A 84 -1.20 -10.13 -12.61
C HIS A 84 -1.64 -10.56 -14.02
N ARG A 85 -1.28 -9.76 -15.04
CA ARG A 85 -1.53 -9.99 -16.48
C ARG A 85 -2.98 -9.91 -16.94
N ASP A 86 -3.93 -9.77 -16.02
CA ASP A 86 -5.37 -9.67 -16.34
C ASP A 86 -6.11 -8.69 -15.41
N LEU A 87 -5.53 -7.49 -15.24
CA LEU A 87 -6.16 -6.44 -14.43
C LEU A 87 -7.27 -5.77 -15.22
N HIS A 88 -8.51 -5.90 -14.78
CA HIS A 88 -9.67 -5.16 -15.28
C HIS A 88 -10.72 -5.05 -14.16
N ALA A 89 -11.74 -4.21 -14.37
CA ALA A 89 -12.67 -3.86 -13.30
C ALA A 89 -13.58 -5.01 -12.82
N ASP A 90 -13.63 -6.14 -13.56
CA ASP A 90 -14.33 -7.36 -13.10
C ASP A 90 -13.45 -8.24 -12.20
N ASN A 91 -12.12 -8.11 -12.28
CA ASN A 91 -11.15 -8.79 -11.40
C ASN A 91 -10.80 -7.97 -10.16
N ILE A 92 -11.55 -6.91 -9.89
CA ILE A 92 -11.43 -6.08 -8.71
C ILE A 92 -12.78 -6.10 -8.01
N LEU A 93 -12.84 -6.58 -6.78
CA LEU A 93 -14.04 -6.55 -5.95
C LEU A 93 -14.02 -5.35 -5.02
N VAL A 94 -15.19 -4.96 -4.51
CA VAL A 94 -15.33 -3.90 -3.52
C VAL A 94 -15.98 -4.45 -2.25
N HIS A 95 -15.32 -4.23 -1.12
CA HIS A 95 -15.83 -4.60 0.20
C HIS A 95 -15.76 -3.41 1.17
N GLY A 96 -16.90 -2.89 1.63
CA GLY A 96 -16.92 -1.76 2.56
C GLY A 96 -16.12 -0.53 2.07
N LYS A 97 -16.28 -0.17 0.79
CA LYS A 97 -15.50 0.86 0.06
C LYS A 97 -14.00 0.59 -0.09
N LYS A 98 -13.54 -0.63 0.20
CA LYS A 98 -12.16 -1.05 -0.04
C LYS A 98 -12.07 -1.95 -1.26
N ILE A 99 -11.06 -1.75 -2.09
CA ILE A 99 -10.74 -2.65 -3.20
C ILE A 99 -10.20 -3.98 -2.66
N LYS A 100 -10.57 -5.06 -3.35
CA LYS A 100 -10.07 -6.43 -3.18
C LYS A 100 -9.71 -7.01 -4.55
N LEU A 101 -8.43 -7.03 -4.87
CA LEU A 101 -7.92 -7.65 -6.09
C LEU A 101 -8.10 -9.18 -6.03
N THR A 102 -8.58 -9.77 -7.12
CA THR A 102 -8.89 -11.20 -7.26
C THR A 102 -8.44 -11.74 -8.62
N ASP A 103 -8.71 -13.02 -8.86
CA ASP A 103 -8.43 -13.77 -10.10
C ASP A 103 -6.95 -13.81 -10.51
N PHE A 104 -6.21 -14.69 -9.84
CA PHE A 104 -4.80 -14.92 -10.13
C PHE A 104 -4.60 -15.99 -11.22
N GLY A 105 -5.66 -16.40 -11.95
CA GLY A 105 -5.62 -17.53 -12.88
C GLY A 105 -4.62 -17.33 -14.03
N LEU A 106 -4.42 -16.08 -14.47
CA LEU A 106 -3.43 -15.70 -15.48
C LEU A 106 -2.12 -15.15 -14.89
N SER A 107 -2.04 -15.00 -13.57
CA SER A 107 -0.86 -14.46 -12.89
C SER A 107 0.35 -15.37 -13.05
N LYS A 108 1.55 -14.77 -13.06
CA LYS A 108 2.82 -15.50 -13.15
C LYS A 108 3.91 -14.86 -12.31
N LYS A 109 4.86 -15.68 -11.86
CA LYS A 109 6.15 -15.15 -11.40
C LYS A 109 6.94 -14.64 -12.59
N ILE A 110 7.70 -13.57 -12.39
CA ILE A 110 8.56 -12.98 -13.43
C ILE A 110 9.54 -14.02 -14.01
N SER A 111 10.11 -14.88 -13.16
CA SER A 111 11.04 -15.96 -13.58
C SER A 111 10.39 -17.00 -14.50
N GLU A 112 9.06 -17.15 -14.45
CA GLU A 112 8.28 -18.12 -15.23
C GLU A 112 7.65 -17.47 -16.49
N ALA A 113 7.79 -16.16 -16.68
CA ALA A 113 7.31 -15.42 -17.86
C ALA A 113 8.12 -15.72 -19.15
N SER A 114 8.99 -16.73 -19.12
CA SER A 114 9.87 -17.09 -20.24
C SER A 114 9.16 -17.77 -21.41
N SER A 115 7.97 -18.36 -21.21
CA SER A 115 7.21 -18.99 -22.29
C SER A 115 6.54 -17.95 -23.20
N LYS A 116 7.07 -17.83 -24.42
CA LYS A 116 6.42 -17.10 -25.52
C LYS A 116 5.05 -17.71 -25.76
N THR A 117 4.03 -17.13 -25.16
CA THR A 117 2.63 -17.45 -25.46
C THR A 117 2.18 -16.45 -26.50
N SER A 118 1.92 -16.95 -27.72
CA SER A 118 1.41 -16.17 -28.85
C SER A 118 -0.04 -15.75 -28.65
N LYS A 119 -0.77 -16.45 -27.76
CA LYS A 119 -2.17 -16.18 -27.48
C LYS A 119 -2.31 -14.93 -26.61
N ILE A 120 -3.08 -13.97 -27.11
CA ILE A 120 -3.54 -12.79 -26.37
C ILE A 120 -4.68 -13.27 -25.45
N PHE A 121 -4.59 -12.89 -24.18
CA PHE A 121 -5.61 -13.15 -23.16
C PHE A 121 -5.96 -11.82 -22.48
N GLY A 122 -7.16 -11.74 -21.91
CA GLY A 122 -7.65 -10.60 -21.14
C GLY A 122 -8.69 -9.77 -21.88
N VAL A 123 -9.07 -8.66 -21.26
CA VAL A 123 -10.12 -7.76 -21.73
C VAL A 123 -9.50 -6.60 -22.52
N ILE A 124 -9.79 -6.51 -23.83
CA ILE A 124 -9.05 -5.71 -24.83
C ILE A 124 -8.57 -4.32 -24.35
N PRO A 125 -9.41 -3.43 -23.79
CA PRO A 125 -8.95 -2.12 -23.34
C PRO A 125 -7.83 -2.12 -22.32
N PHE A 126 -7.76 -3.17 -21.49
CA PHE A 126 -6.81 -3.30 -20.40
C PHE A 126 -5.54 -4.07 -20.80
N ILE A 127 -5.52 -4.68 -21.99
CA ILE A 127 -4.35 -5.38 -22.50
C ILE A 127 -3.31 -4.36 -22.93
N ASP A 128 -2.07 -4.53 -22.47
CA ASP A 128 -0.91 -3.72 -22.87
C ASP A 128 -0.87 -3.53 -24.40
N SER A 129 -0.89 -2.27 -24.86
CA SER A 129 -0.93 -1.95 -26.29
C SER A 129 0.22 -2.59 -27.05
N LYS A 130 1.41 -2.73 -26.44
CA LYS A 130 2.55 -3.43 -27.04
C LYS A 130 2.29 -4.90 -27.32
N LYS A 131 1.53 -5.58 -26.45
CA LYS A 131 1.16 -6.98 -26.65
C LYS A 131 0.17 -7.16 -27.81
N LEU A 132 -0.64 -6.14 -28.12
CA LEU A 132 -1.65 -6.21 -29.18
C LEU A 132 -1.03 -6.23 -30.59
N TYR A 133 0.14 -5.62 -30.80
CA TYR A 133 0.84 -5.64 -32.09
C TYR A 133 2.14 -6.46 -32.12
N ASP A 134 2.85 -6.62 -30.99
CA ASP A 134 4.02 -7.49 -30.88
C ASP A 134 3.67 -8.79 -30.14
N GLN A 135 3.39 -9.85 -30.91
CA GLN A 135 3.12 -11.18 -30.34
C GLN A 135 4.31 -11.74 -29.55
N GLY A 136 5.54 -11.32 -29.88
CA GLY A 136 6.78 -11.71 -29.20
C GLY A 136 6.97 -11.01 -27.85
N TYR A 137 6.26 -9.90 -27.62
CA TYR A 137 6.32 -9.17 -26.36
C TYR A 137 5.85 -10.03 -25.19
N LYS A 138 6.68 -10.04 -24.13
CA LYS A 138 6.42 -10.74 -22.88
C LYS A 138 5.86 -9.73 -21.89
N LEU A 139 4.62 -9.97 -21.45
CA LEU A 139 3.99 -9.16 -20.42
C LEU A 139 4.88 -9.12 -19.18
N ASN A 140 5.07 -7.92 -18.65
CA ASN A 140 5.94 -7.64 -17.52
C ASN A 140 5.23 -6.71 -16.53
N LYS A 141 5.93 -6.22 -15.49
CA LYS A 141 5.35 -5.29 -14.50
C LYS A 141 4.73 -4.04 -15.15
N LYS A 142 5.33 -3.51 -16.23
CA LYS A 142 4.81 -2.35 -16.97
C LYS A 142 3.52 -2.64 -17.72
N SER A 143 3.24 -3.91 -18.01
CA SER A 143 1.94 -4.32 -18.56
C SER A 143 0.83 -4.22 -17.55
N ASP A 144 1.08 -4.58 -16.28
CA ASP A 144 0.11 -4.33 -15.21
C ASP A 144 -0.09 -2.82 -14.99
N VAL A 145 0.98 -2.01 -15.09
CA VAL A 145 0.89 -0.54 -14.98
C VAL A 145 -0.01 0.06 -16.07
N TYR A 146 0.06 -0.45 -17.30
CA TYR A 146 -0.85 -0.05 -18.37
C TYR A 146 -2.31 -0.29 -17.99
N SER A 147 -2.61 -1.50 -17.49
CA SER A 147 -3.97 -1.84 -17.06
C SER A 147 -4.43 -0.98 -15.88
N VAL A 148 -3.53 -0.65 -14.95
CA VAL A 148 -3.80 0.32 -13.85
C VAL A 148 -4.15 1.69 -14.39
N GLY A 149 -3.46 2.19 -15.44
CA GLY A 149 -3.82 3.45 -16.09
C GLY A 149 -5.26 3.46 -16.63
N VAL A 150 -5.64 2.39 -17.34
CA VAL A 150 -7.02 2.24 -17.86
C VAL A 150 -8.05 2.14 -16.72
N LEU A 151 -7.73 1.44 -15.65
CA LEU A 151 -8.57 1.34 -14.45
C LEU A 151 -8.72 2.68 -13.73
N MET A 152 -7.65 3.48 -13.64
CA MET A 152 -7.70 4.83 -13.07
C MET A 152 -8.60 5.75 -13.90
N TRP A 153 -8.50 5.68 -15.24
CA TRP A 153 -9.44 6.37 -16.12
C TRP A 153 -10.89 5.90 -15.92
N GLN A 154 -11.11 4.60 -15.71
CA GLN A 154 -12.45 4.08 -15.42
C GLN A 154 -12.97 4.56 -14.06
N ILE A 155 -12.11 4.65 -13.03
CA ILE A 155 -12.46 5.20 -11.71
C ILE A 155 -12.80 6.70 -11.81
N SER A 156 -12.06 7.47 -12.62
CA SER A 156 -12.34 8.90 -12.79
C SER A 156 -13.66 9.16 -13.50
N SER A 157 -13.92 8.42 -14.59
CA SER A 157 -15.05 8.62 -15.50
C SER A 157 -16.33 7.88 -15.08
N GLY A 158 -16.20 6.76 -14.36
CA GLY A 158 -17.30 5.83 -14.08
C GLY A 158 -17.78 5.06 -15.30
N ARG A 159 -17.12 5.21 -16.46
CA ARG A 159 -17.55 4.65 -17.74
C ARG A 159 -16.83 3.34 -18.02
N GLN A 160 -17.47 2.47 -18.80
CA GLN A 160 -16.78 1.34 -19.38
C GLN A 160 -15.80 1.84 -20.46
N PRO A 161 -14.51 1.44 -20.43
CA PRO A 161 -13.55 1.82 -21.47
C PRO A 161 -14.02 1.40 -22.86
N PHE A 162 -13.94 2.30 -23.82
CA PHE A 162 -14.40 2.18 -25.20
C PHE A 162 -15.84 1.68 -25.29
N SER A 163 -16.75 2.24 -24.49
CA SER A 163 -18.16 1.81 -24.43
C SER A 163 -18.88 1.83 -25.78
N ASP A 164 -18.43 2.68 -26.70
CA ASP A 164 -19.02 2.83 -28.04
C ASP A 164 -18.46 1.81 -29.06
N TYR A 165 -17.55 0.94 -28.63
CA TYR A 165 -16.87 -0.04 -29.49
C TYR A 165 -17.15 -1.46 -29.03
N ASN A 166 -17.26 -2.37 -30.00
CA ASN A 166 -17.16 -3.79 -29.71
C ASN A 166 -15.71 -4.14 -29.34
N TYR A 167 -15.54 -5.00 -28.35
CA TYR A 167 -14.22 -5.50 -27.95
C TYR A 167 -13.77 -6.58 -28.94
N ASP A 168 -13.35 -6.15 -30.12
CA ASP A 168 -12.95 -6.99 -31.23
C ASP A 168 -11.54 -6.64 -31.75
N ALA A 169 -11.16 -7.25 -32.87
CA ALA A 169 -9.87 -7.02 -33.51
C ALA A 169 -9.71 -5.58 -34.03
N ILE A 170 -10.80 -4.88 -34.36
CA ILE A 170 -10.77 -3.49 -34.84
C ILE A 170 -10.39 -2.56 -33.69
N LEU A 171 -11.02 -2.73 -32.52
CA LEU A 171 -10.65 -1.98 -31.33
C LEU A 171 -9.20 -2.28 -30.92
N SER A 172 -8.82 -3.56 -30.93
CA SER A 172 -7.45 -3.99 -30.61
C SER A 172 -6.40 -3.30 -31.49
N LEU A 173 -6.63 -3.25 -32.81
CA LEU A 173 -5.76 -2.57 -33.76
C LEU A 173 -5.76 -1.04 -33.54
N SER A 174 -6.90 -0.46 -33.20
CA SER A 174 -7.00 0.97 -32.91
C SER A 174 -6.17 1.36 -31.69
N ILE A 175 -6.25 0.58 -30.60
CA ILE A 175 -5.46 0.79 -29.38
C ILE A 175 -3.96 0.62 -29.65
N ALA A 176 -3.59 -0.40 -30.43
CA ALA A 176 -2.21 -0.62 -30.87
C ALA A 176 -1.65 0.55 -31.70
N ASN A 177 -2.52 1.29 -32.40
CA ASN A 177 -2.16 2.49 -33.16
C ASN A 177 -2.30 3.79 -32.34
N GLY A 178 -2.25 3.70 -31.01
CA GLY A 178 -2.23 4.87 -30.13
C GLY A 178 -3.60 5.42 -29.75
N LYS A 179 -4.72 4.76 -30.12
CA LYS A 179 -6.04 5.18 -29.65
C LYS A 179 -6.12 5.07 -28.12
N ARG A 180 -6.57 6.15 -27.48
CA ARG A 180 -6.83 6.23 -26.04
C ARG A 180 -8.21 6.81 -25.79
N GLU A 181 -8.66 6.67 -24.56
CA GLU A 181 -9.89 7.32 -24.10
C GLU A 181 -9.73 8.83 -23.97
N GLU A 182 -10.84 9.53 -24.09
CA GLU A 182 -10.87 10.98 -23.88
C GLU A 182 -10.78 11.32 -22.40
N ILE A 183 -10.08 12.41 -22.07
CA ILE A 183 -10.03 12.92 -20.71
C ILE A 183 -11.38 13.56 -20.39
N ILE A 184 -12.01 13.14 -19.30
CA ILE A 184 -13.32 13.65 -18.89
C ILE A 184 -13.17 14.97 -18.14
N ASP A 185 -13.93 15.97 -18.57
CA ASP A 185 -14.01 17.28 -17.91
C ASP A 185 -14.32 17.15 -16.41
N GLY A 186 -13.63 17.95 -15.60
CA GLY A 186 -13.73 17.90 -14.14
C GLY A 186 -12.85 16.83 -13.48
N THR A 187 -12.04 16.10 -14.25
CA THR A 187 -10.96 15.28 -13.72
C THR A 187 -9.75 16.14 -13.35
N PRO A 188 -9.25 16.09 -12.09
CA PRO A 188 -8.08 16.82 -11.64
C PRO A 188 -6.86 16.51 -12.50
N LYS A 189 -6.12 17.57 -12.86
CA LYS A 189 -5.05 17.51 -13.84
C LYS A 189 -3.95 16.51 -13.42
N GLU A 190 -3.57 16.51 -12.16
CA GLU A 190 -2.53 15.64 -11.61
C GLU A 190 -2.92 14.16 -11.74
N TYR A 191 -4.20 13.85 -11.60
CA TYR A 191 -4.72 12.50 -11.77
C TYR A 191 -4.79 12.10 -13.26
N CYS A 192 -5.20 13.02 -14.13
CA CYS A 192 -5.16 12.86 -15.59
C CYS A 192 -3.76 12.53 -16.08
N ASP A 193 -2.80 13.37 -15.71
CA ASP A 193 -1.41 13.23 -16.10
C ASP A 193 -0.88 11.86 -15.62
N LEU A 194 -1.21 11.46 -14.39
CA LEU A 194 -0.75 10.18 -13.84
C LEU A 194 -1.28 8.95 -14.59
N PHE A 195 -2.60 8.85 -14.84
CA PHE A 195 -3.10 7.69 -15.60
C PHE A 195 -2.64 7.72 -17.06
N ALA A 196 -2.43 8.93 -17.61
CA ALA A 196 -1.92 9.08 -18.97
C ALA A 196 -0.47 8.61 -19.11
N GLU A 197 0.37 8.85 -18.11
CA GLU A 197 1.72 8.29 -18.02
C GLU A 197 1.70 6.76 -17.91
N CYS A 198 0.71 6.18 -17.21
CA CYS A 198 0.61 4.74 -17.03
C CYS A 198 0.30 3.97 -18.32
N TRP A 199 -0.46 4.55 -19.26
CA TRP A 199 -0.90 3.86 -20.49
C TRP A 199 -0.16 4.30 -21.77
N LYS A 200 1.04 4.88 -21.64
CA LYS A 200 1.93 5.19 -22.78
C LYS A 200 2.20 3.93 -23.62
N ASP A 201 2.41 4.14 -24.93
CA ASP A 201 2.63 3.02 -25.85
C ASP A 201 3.92 2.25 -25.53
N ASP A 202 5.02 2.96 -25.27
CA ASP A 202 6.26 2.30 -24.89
C ASP A 202 6.28 1.96 -23.38
N PRO A 203 6.39 0.67 -23.00
CA PRO A 203 6.39 0.27 -21.59
C PRO A 203 7.53 0.88 -20.76
N ASP A 204 8.64 1.24 -21.40
CA ASP A 204 9.80 1.83 -20.72
C ASP A 204 9.58 3.30 -20.34
N GLU A 205 8.66 3.99 -21.02
CA GLU A 205 8.23 5.36 -20.68
C GLU A 205 7.21 5.41 -19.54
N ARG A 206 6.56 4.27 -19.23
CA ARG A 206 5.58 4.20 -18.13
C ARG A 206 6.31 4.29 -16.78
N PRO A 207 5.69 4.84 -15.72
CA PRO A 207 6.25 4.76 -14.37
C PRO A 207 6.36 3.31 -13.87
N ASN A 208 7.14 3.06 -12.82
CA ASN A 208 6.96 1.83 -12.04
C ASN A 208 5.74 2.01 -11.11
N ILE A 209 5.20 0.92 -10.57
CA ILE A 209 4.00 1.03 -9.74
C ILE A 209 4.26 1.77 -8.42
N GLN A 210 5.47 1.69 -7.87
CA GLN A 210 5.90 2.41 -6.66
C GLN A 210 5.78 3.93 -6.85
N ASN A 211 6.16 4.45 -8.01
CA ASN A 211 6.02 5.85 -8.36
C ASN A 211 4.54 6.25 -8.43
N VAL A 212 3.68 5.39 -9.00
CA VAL A 212 2.22 5.63 -9.05
C VAL A 212 1.63 5.70 -7.63
N VAL A 213 2.01 4.77 -6.74
CA VAL A 213 1.62 4.78 -5.32
C VAL A 213 2.09 6.07 -4.65
N SER A 214 3.34 6.48 -4.84
CA SER A 214 3.90 7.70 -4.26
C SER A 214 3.15 8.96 -4.70
N ILE A 215 2.89 9.10 -6.01
CA ILE A 215 2.17 10.27 -6.54
C ILE A 215 0.73 10.30 -6.01
N LEU A 216 0.03 9.16 -5.97
CA LEU A 216 -1.31 9.08 -5.39
C LEU A 216 -1.31 9.41 -3.90
N TYR A 217 -0.28 9.00 -3.16
CA TYR A 217 -0.13 9.37 -1.75
C TYR A 217 0.03 10.88 -1.58
N GLU A 218 0.85 11.53 -2.40
CA GLU A 218 1.05 12.99 -2.37
C GLU A 218 -0.21 13.76 -2.77
N ILE A 219 -1.00 13.25 -3.70
CA ILE A 219 -2.31 13.83 -4.06
C ILE A 219 -3.28 13.78 -2.88
N ILE A 220 -3.30 12.68 -2.12
CA ILE A 220 -4.21 12.50 -0.97
C ILE A 220 -3.72 13.28 0.26
N PHE A 221 -2.39 13.36 0.45
CA PHE A 221 -1.74 13.97 1.60
C PHE A 221 -0.72 15.04 1.15
N PRO A 222 -1.18 16.19 0.64
CA PRO A 222 -0.29 17.24 0.19
C PRO A 222 0.55 17.77 1.35
N LYS A 223 1.86 17.97 1.11
CA LYS A 223 2.77 18.61 2.07
C LYS A 223 2.31 20.06 2.28
N GLN A 224 2.25 20.53 3.53
CA GLN A 224 1.99 21.94 3.81
C GLN A 224 3.24 22.75 3.40
N GLU A 225 3.14 23.61 2.40
CA GLU A 225 4.20 24.57 2.08
C GLU A 225 4.29 25.63 3.19
N GLY A 226 5.46 25.73 3.82
CA GLY A 226 5.73 26.62 4.96
C GLY A 226 6.01 28.06 4.55
N ILE A 227 5.52 28.97 5.40
CA ILE A 227 5.80 30.41 5.45
C ILE A 227 7.30 30.70 5.32
N THR A 228 7.66 31.59 4.40
CA THR A 228 9.02 32.13 4.22
C THR A 228 9.44 32.93 5.45
N ILE A 229 10.34 32.40 6.28
CA ILE A 229 11.07 33.17 7.28
C ILE A 229 12.37 33.65 6.60
N THR A 230 12.49 34.96 6.42
CA THR A 230 13.73 35.60 6.00
C THR A 230 14.72 35.60 7.16
N ASP A 231 15.71 34.72 7.11
CA ASP A 231 16.81 34.71 8.08
C ASP A 231 17.79 35.85 7.77
N ASN A 232 17.77 36.88 8.63
CA ASN A 232 18.84 37.87 8.72
C ASN A 232 20.09 37.22 9.31
N VAL A 233 21.04 36.85 8.45
CA VAL A 233 22.37 36.38 8.87
C VAL A 233 23.22 37.56 9.34
N ASN A 234 23.39 37.67 10.66
CA ASN A 234 24.49 38.43 11.25
C ASN A 234 25.82 37.68 11.04
N LYS A 235 26.77 38.38 10.41
CA LYS A 235 28.17 37.97 10.25
C LYS A 235 28.89 38.01 11.59
N GLU A 236 29.56 36.92 11.97
CA GLU A 236 30.87 37.00 12.63
C GLU A 236 31.79 35.86 12.15
N LYS A 237 33.09 36.14 12.24
CA LYS A 237 34.20 35.63 11.43
C LYS A 237 35.21 34.87 12.31
N GLU A 238 35.95 33.94 11.67
CA GLU A 238 37.33 33.45 11.98
C GLU A 238 37.51 32.32 13.02
N ASN A 239 38.46 31.37 12.96
CA ASN A 239 39.53 30.97 12.01
C ASN A 239 40.16 29.62 12.48
N ASN A 240 40.76 28.84 11.54
CA ASN A 240 41.86 27.84 11.67
C ASN A 240 41.62 26.52 12.47
N GLN A 241 42.14 25.31 12.14
CA GLN A 241 43.31 24.84 11.38
C GLN A 241 43.23 23.30 11.13
N LEU A 242 43.92 22.78 10.09
CA LEU A 242 44.00 21.36 9.67
C LEU A 242 44.78 20.41 10.61
N LYS A 243 44.45 19.09 10.60
CA LYS A 243 45.43 17.97 10.59
C LYS A 243 44.82 16.62 10.14
N LYS A 244 45.55 15.91 9.26
CA LYS A 244 45.30 14.56 8.67
C LYS A 244 45.58 13.41 9.65
N PHE A 245 44.85 12.29 9.53
CA PHE A 245 45.33 10.90 9.69
C PHE A 245 44.38 9.91 8.95
N GLU A 246 44.94 8.90 8.26
CA GLU A 246 44.32 7.70 7.66
C GLU A 246 45.06 6.45 8.22
N PRO A 247 44.62 5.18 8.01
CA PRO A 247 43.35 4.55 8.35
C PRO A 247 43.56 3.21 9.12
N ILE A 248 42.65 2.76 10.00
CA ILE A 248 42.67 1.37 10.54
C ILE A 248 41.27 0.75 10.56
N SER A 249 41.28 -0.53 10.21
CA SER A 249 40.25 -1.42 9.65
C SER A 249 39.11 -1.90 10.57
N LYS A 250 38.03 -2.30 9.87
CA LYS A 250 36.96 -3.28 10.20
C LYS A 250 35.97 -2.93 11.30
N SER A 251 34.79 -2.46 10.90
CA SER A 251 33.48 -3.00 11.34
C SER A 251 32.31 -2.27 10.68
N ILE A 252 31.47 -3.05 9.99
CA ILE A 252 30.01 -2.96 9.89
C ILE A 252 29.41 -1.68 9.26
N GLU A 253 28.69 -1.92 8.16
CA GLU A 253 27.87 -0.98 7.38
C GLU A 253 27.06 -0.02 8.25
N THR A 254 27.49 1.24 8.28
CA THR A 254 26.83 2.38 8.94
C THR A 254 26.26 3.38 7.93
N MET A 255 26.01 2.93 6.69
CA MET A 255 25.64 3.83 5.58
C MET A 255 24.15 4.00 5.28
N GLU A 256 23.22 3.37 6.01
CA GLU A 256 21.78 3.44 5.66
C GLU A 256 20.88 4.30 6.55
N LEU A 257 21.34 4.87 7.67
CA LEU A 257 20.43 5.58 8.60
C LEU A 257 20.54 7.12 8.60
N ASN A 258 21.65 7.70 8.15
CA ASN A 258 21.84 9.16 8.27
C ASN A 258 21.23 10.00 7.13
N ASN A 259 20.78 9.40 6.02
CA ASN A 259 20.14 10.16 4.94
C ASN A 259 18.60 10.27 5.08
N GLU A 260 17.98 9.56 6.02
CA GLU A 260 16.54 9.70 6.31
C GLU A 260 16.23 10.53 7.58
N LEU A 261 17.24 10.90 8.38
CA LEU A 261 17.05 11.57 9.68
C LEU A 261 17.31 13.09 9.71
N ILE A 262 17.71 13.74 8.61
CA ILE A 262 17.95 15.21 8.62
C ILE A 262 16.65 16.04 8.51
N SER A 263 15.48 15.46 8.19
CA SER A 263 14.29 16.27 7.91
C SER A 263 13.36 16.59 9.09
N TYR A 264 13.54 16.05 10.31
CA TYR A 264 12.63 16.37 11.41
C TYR A 264 13.32 16.44 12.78
N ASN A 265 14.24 17.40 12.91
CA ASN A 265 14.47 18.03 14.21
C ASN A 265 13.82 19.41 14.19
N GLY A 266 12.69 19.51 14.88
CA GLY A 266 12.05 20.78 15.19
C GLY A 266 10.53 20.65 15.24
N LEU A 267 9.98 20.35 16.42
CA LEU A 267 9.21 21.33 17.16
C LEU A 267 8.81 20.78 18.53
N ASN A 268 9.56 21.29 19.50
CA ASN A 268 9.19 21.40 20.89
C ASN A 268 8.08 22.48 20.97
N ILE A 269 6.83 22.14 21.31
CA ILE A 269 5.85 23.15 21.77
C ILE A 269 5.05 22.59 22.94
N SER A 270 5.22 23.29 24.05
CA SER A 270 4.49 23.25 25.31
C SER A 270 2.98 23.45 25.16
N CYS A 271 2.19 22.60 25.82
CA CYS A 271 0.76 22.82 26.03
C CYS A 271 0.53 23.80 27.19
N GLU A 272 0.01 25.00 26.90
CA GLU A 272 -0.72 25.77 27.89
C GLU A 272 -2.22 25.47 27.77
N ASN A 273 -2.76 24.98 28.88
CA ASN A 273 -4.18 24.77 29.11
C ASN A 273 -4.93 26.11 29.05
N ASN A 274 -6.18 26.09 28.58
CA ASN A 274 -7.30 26.55 29.41
C ASN A 274 -8.64 26.07 28.87
N LEU A 275 -9.35 25.37 29.76
CA LEU A 275 -10.76 25.01 29.64
C LEU A 275 -11.65 26.26 29.67
N SER A 276 -12.80 26.19 29.02
CA SER A 276 -14.07 26.46 29.72
C SER A 276 -15.28 25.84 29.00
N SER A 277 -16.24 25.48 29.83
CA SER A 277 -17.36 24.54 29.68
C SER A 277 -18.66 25.17 29.18
N SER A 278 -19.49 24.40 28.47
CA SER A 278 -20.89 24.17 28.90
C SER A 278 -21.52 22.99 28.16
N SER A 279 -22.42 22.33 28.87
CA SER A 279 -22.87 20.94 28.74
C SER A 279 -24.22 20.81 28.03
N ILE A 280 -24.34 19.84 27.13
CA ILE A 280 -25.59 19.07 26.93
C ILE A 280 -25.22 17.59 26.74
N GLN A 281 -25.72 16.79 27.67
CA GLN A 281 -25.57 15.35 27.73
C GLN A 281 -26.83 14.71 27.12
N THR A 282 -26.68 14.01 26.01
CA THR A 282 -27.67 13.02 25.54
C THR A 282 -26.93 11.81 24.99
N ASN A 283 -26.99 10.71 25.75
CA ASN A 283 -26.47 9.41 25.39
C ASN A 283 -27.24 8.82 24.21
N ILE A 284 -26.60 8.73 23.05
CA ILE A 284 -26.88 7.73 22.03
C ILE A 284 -25.54 7.14 21.59
N SER A 285 -25.33 5.89 21.99
CA SER A 285 -24.33 4.95 21.49
C SER A 285 -23.90 5.20 20.05
N LYS A 286 -22.62 5.50 19.80
CA LYS A 286 -22.02 5.51 18.46
C LYS A 286 -20.49 5.56 18.56
N ILE A 287 -19.87 4.44 18.17
CA ILE A 287 -18.62 4.33 17.40
C ILE A 287 -17.62 5.46 17.69
N SER A 288 -16.66 5.18 18.57
CA SER A 288 -15.49 6.03 18.78
C SER A 288 -14.68 6.07 17.48
N TYR A 289 -14.95 7.08 16.65
CA TYR A 289 -13.98 7.53 15.66
C TYR A 289 -12.72 7.92 16.43
N GLY A 290 -11.73 7.03 16.42
CA GLY A 290 -10.42 7.27 17.03
C GLY A 290 -9.89 8.61 16.54
N SER A 291 -9.40 9.40 17.49
CA SER A 291 -8.82 10.71 17.25
C SER A 291 -7.75 10.64 16.15
N THR A 292 -7.46 11.75 15.48
CA THR A 292 -6.35 11.82 14.49
C THR A 292 -5.03 11.28 15.09
N PHE A 293 -4.87 11.45 16.40
CA PHE A 293 -3.79 10.88 17.22
C PHE A 293 -3.79 9.33 17.24
N ASP A 294 -4.95 8.69 17.36
CA ASP A 294 -5.07 7.22 17.33
C ASP A 294 -4.75 6.63 15.95
N LYS A 295 -5.07 7.36 14.87
CA LYS A 295 -4.77 6.92 13.50
C LYS A 295 -3.27 6.97 13.21
N THR A 296 -2.59 8.03 13.62
CA THR A 296 -1.13 8.16 13.46
C THR A 296 -0.39 7.10 14.27
N ASN A 297 -0.77 6.89 15.54
CA ASN A 297 -0.15 5.85 16.38
C ASN A 297 -0.39 4.44 15.82
N ASN A 298 -1.57 4.18 15.26
CA ASN A 298 -1.86 2.91 14.60
C ASN A 298 -0.89 2.61 13.46
N ILE A 299 -0.65 3.57 12.56
CA ILE A 299 0.28 3.41 11.44
C ILE A 299 1.71 3.15 11.94
N ILE A 300 2.16 3.92 12.93
CA ILE A 300 3.52 3.79 13.50
C ILE A 300 3.70 2.42 14.16
N VAL A 301 2.73 2.00 14.97
CA VAL A 301 2.76 0.70 15.67
C VAL A 301 2.72 -0.47 14.69
N GLN A 302 1.93 -0.37 13.62
CA GLN A 302 1.88 -1.41 12.57
C GLN A 302 3.24 -1.55 11.85
N LYS A 303 3.93 -0.43 11.59
CA LYS A 303 5.30 -0.46 11.04
C LYS A 303 6.28 -1.10 12.01
N LEU A 304 6.21 -0.76 13.29
CA LEU A 304 7.06 -1.32 14.34
C LEU A 304 6.90 -2.86 14.42
N ILE A 305 5.66 -3.36 14.44
CA ILE A 305 5.37 -4.81 14.45
C ILE A 305 5.98 -5.49 13.22
N LYS A 306 5.84 -4.89 12.05
CA LYS A 306 6.40 -5.43 10.80
C LYS A 306 7.92 -5.55 10.85
N VAL A 307 8.60 -4.56 11.41
CA VAL A 307 10.06 -4.55 11.57
C VAL A 307 10.52 -5.60 12.59
N ILE A 308 9.83 -5.68 13.73
CA ILE A 308 10.12 -6.66 14.79
C ILE A 308 9.94 -8.09 14.28
N ASN A 309 8.82 -8.41 13.60
CA ASN A 309 8.56 -9.75 13.08
C ASN A 309 9.59 -10.14 12.01
N ARG A 310 9.94 -9.22 11.09
CA ARG A 310 10.96 -9.47 10.07
C ARG A 310 12.32 -9.80 10.69
N LYS A 311 12.68 -9.14 11.79
CA LYS A 311 13.96 -9.34 12.47
C LYS A 311 13.96 -10.64 13.26
N HIS A 312 12.83 -10.99 13.89
CA HIS A 312 12.64 -12.26 14.60
C HIS A 312 12.65 -13.48 13.66
N ASP A 313 12.00 -13.39 12.51
CA ASP A 313 11.84 -14.54 11.59
C ASP A 313 13.10 -14.87 10.79
N LYS A 314 14.04 -13.92 10.65
CA LYS A 314 15.19 -14.06 9.75
C LYS A 314 16.51 -14.39 10.43
N GLU A 315 16.63 -14.21 11.74
CA GLU A 315 17.92 -14.30 12.43
C GLU A 315 17.77 -15.01 13.78
N SER A 316 18.68 -15.93 14.09
CA SER A 316 18.82 -16.50 15.44
C SER A 316 19.48 -15.48 16.36
N ILE A 317 18.75 -14.43 16.72
CA ILE A 317 19.23 -13.32 17.56
C ILE A 317 19.10 -13.72 19.02
N ASN A 318 20.13 -13.47 19.82
CA ASN A 318 20.06 -13.70 21.26
C ASN A 318 19.17 -12.64 21.95
N PHE A 319 18.68 -12.96 23.15
CA PHE A 319 17.70 -12.13 23.85
C PHE A 319 18.13 -10.66 24.04
N ARG A 320 19.40 -10.40 24.35
CA ARG A 320 19.91 -9.06 24.65
C ARG A 320 20.01 -8.19 23.40
N ASP A 321 20.45 -8.77 22.29
CA ASP A 321 20.58 -8.04 21.02
C ASP A 321 19.20 -7.67 20.45
N PHE A 322 18.22 -8.56 20.63
CA PHE A 322 16.84 -8.28 20.23
C PHE A 322 16.17 -7.21 21.11
N GLN A 323 16.44 -7.23 22.41
CA GLN A 323 15.99 -6.18 23.34
C GLN A 323 16.56 -4.81 22.96
N GLN A 324 17.85 -4.74 22.64
CA GLN A 324 18.52 -3.50 22.21
C GLN A 324 17.95 -2.99 20.88
N PHE A 325 17.68 -3.90 19.94
CA PHE A 325 17.04 -3.58 18.66
C PHE A 325 15.66 -2.96 18.85
N ILE A 326 14.78 -3.56 19.68
CA ILE A 326 13.45 -3.01 19.93
C ILE A 326 13.53 -1.62 20.59
N ASN A 327 14.43 -1.45 21.56
CA ASN A 327 14.65 -0.14 22.21
C ASN A 327 15.07 0.93 21.20
N GLN A 328 15.98 0.59 20.29
CA GLN A 328 16.44 1.50 19.25
C GLN A 328 15.30 1.88 18.30
N GLN A 329 14.47 0.92 17.87
CA GLN A 329 13.34 1.19 16.98
C GLN A 329 12.25 2.04 17.66
N VAL A 330 11.97 1.82 18.95
CA VAL A 330 11.02 2.66 19.71
C VAL A 330 11.54 4.08 19.87
N PHE A 331 12.85 4.25 20.12
CA PHE A 331 13.51 5.54 20.23
C PHE A 331 13.52 6.30 18.90
N GLU A 332 13.87 5.64 17.80
CA GLU A 332 13.92 6.23 16.45
C GLU A 332 12.54 6.72 15.97
N LEU A 333 11.45 6.12 16.46
CA LEU A 333 10.08 6.54 16.13
C LEU A 333 9.55 7.69 17.01
N ASN A 334 10.38 8.24 17.90
CA ASN A 334 10.07 9.36 18.80
C ASN A 334 8.81 9.14 19.66
N LEU A 335 8.47 7.88 19.92
CA LEU A 335 7.37 7.50 20.77
C LEU A 335 7.83 7.61 22.22
N SER A 336 7.21 8.49 23.02
CA SER A 336 7.36 8.39 24.47
C SER A 336 6.91 6.99 24.89
N SER A 337 7.86 6.23 25.44
CA SER A 337 7.68 4.88 25.98
C SER A 337 6.40 4.74 26.82
N ASN A 338 6.12 5.74 27.66
CA ASN A 338 4.94 5.79 28.51
C ASN A 338 3.64 6.04 27.73
N ASN A 339 3.68 6.87 26.68
CA ASN A 339 2.53 7.10 25.80
C ASN A 339 2.20 5.89 24.93
N LEU A 340 3.21 5.15 24.46
CA LEU A 340 3.03 3.95 23.66
C LEU A 340 2.33 2.85 24.48
N ILE A 341 2.81 2.54 25.68
CA ILE A 341 2.18 1.53 26.55
C ILE A 341 0.75 1.95 26.93
N LYS A 342 0.57 3.22 27.32
CA LYS A 342 -0.76 3.75 27.67
C LYS A 342 -1.74 3.74 26.49
N TRP A 343 -1.23 3.82 25.27
CA TRP A 343 -2.05 3.71 24.06
C TRP A 343 -2.37 2.24 23.73
N LEU A 344 -1.37 1.34 23.79
CA LEU A 344 -1.52 -0.09 23.52
C LEU A 344 -2.48 -0.77 24.50
N THR A 345 -2.43 -0.42 25.78
CA THR A 345 -3.32 -0.95 26.84
C THR A 345 -4.80 -0.63 26.62
N LYS A 346 -5.13 0.36 25.78
CA LYS A 346 -6.52 0.72 25.41
C LYS A 346 -7.02 0.00 24.17
N GLN A 347 -6.17 -0.77 23.50
CA GLN A 347 -6.52 -1.44 22.25
C GLN A 347 -7.10 -2.84 22.49
N VAL A 348 -7.97 -3.28 21.58
CA VAL A 348 -8.59 -4.62 21.62
C VAL A 348 -8.01 -5.56 20.54
N ASN A 349 -7.17 -5.03 19.63
CA ASN A 349 -6.61 -5.78 18.51
C ASN A 349 -5.52 -6.78 18.98
N PRO A 350 -5.61 -8.07 18.62
CA PRO A 350 -4.62 -9.09 18.99
C PRO A 350 -3.17 -8.77 18.61
N GLN A 351 -2.93 -8.07 17.50
CA GLN A 351 -1.58 -7.69 17.07
C GLN A 351 -0.95 -6.63 17.99
N TYR A 352 -1.77 -5.74 18.56
CA TYR A 352 -1.31 -4.73 19.51
C TYR A 352 -1.10 -5.33 20.90
N ASN A 353 -1.94 -6.29 21.28
CA ASN A 353 -1.75 -7.09 22.49
C ASN A 353 -0.47 -7.94 22.41
N TYR A 354 -0.15 -8.49 21.23
CA TYR A 354 1.11 -9.18 20.96
C TYR A 354 2.32 -8.26 21.16
N LEU A 355 2.31 -7.06 20.57
CA LEU A 355 3.40 -6.09 20.76
C LEU A 355 3.53 -5.68 22.24
N LEU A 356 2.41 -5.43 22.91
CA LEU A 356 2.40 -5.09 24.34
C LEU A 356 3.02 -6.22 25.18
N GLY A 357 2.67 -7.49 24.90
CA GLY A 357 3.26 -8.65 25.54
C GLY A 357 4.77 -8.79 25.30
N LEU A 358 5.24 -8.48 24.09
CA LEU A 358 6.66 -8.45 23.76
C LEU A 358 7.41 -7.37 24.55
N LEU A 359 6.87 -6.15 24.61
CA LEU A 359 7.50 -5.05 25.36
C LEU A 359 7.65 -5.40 26.84
N TYR A 360 6.63 -6.02 27.44
CA TYR A 360 6.71 -6.54 28.82
C TYR A 360 7.73 -7.67 28.98
N TYR A 361 7.75 -8.63 28.05
CA TYR A 361 8.67 -9.78 28.10
C TYR A 361 10.14 -9.35 28.05
N TYR A 362 10.46 -8.34 27.23
CA TYR A 362 11.80 -7.78 27.13
C TYR A 362 12.10 -6.67 28.15
N ASN A 363 11.18 -6.39 29.09
CA ASN A 363 11.29 -5.33 30.08
C ASN A 363 11.63 -3.96 29.46
N ILE A 364 10.97 -3.65 28.35
CA ILE A 364 11.13 -2.41 27.59
C ILE A 364 10.01 -1.45 27.97
N CYS A 365 10.34 -0.19 28.23
CA CYS A 365 9.39 0.87 28.58
C CYS A 365 8.61 0.64 29.89
N THR A 366 9.12 -0.18 30.81
CA THR A 366 8.53 -0.40 32.13
C THR A 366 9.09 0.63 33.12
N GLU A 367 8.29 1.65 33.46
CA GLU A 367 8.46 2.28 34.79
C GLU A 367 8.00 1.28 35.85
N GLU A 368 8.78 1.16 36.92
CA GLU A 368 8.53 0.30 38.07
C GLU A 368 7.11 0.52 38.62
N ASN A 369 6.18 -0.36 38.25
CA ASN A 369 5.14 -0.90 39.12
C ASN A 369 4.41 -2.07 38.45
N SER A 370 5.06 -3.23 38.57
CA SER A 370 4.50 -4.47 39.14
C SER A 370 3.22 -5.07 38.54
N THR A 371 3.41 -6.24 37.92
CA THR A 371 2.60 -7.47 38.15
C THR A 371 1.08 -7.32 38.13
N LYS A 372 0.50 -7.45 36.93
CA LYS A 372 -0.79 -8.10 36.65
C LYS A 372 -0.99 -8.02 35.14
N HIS A 373 -1.04 -9.16 34.45
CA HIS A 373 -1.71 -9.39 33.14
C HIS A 373 -1.16 -10.62 32.37
N TRP A 374 -0.45 -11.53 33.04
CA TRP A 374 -0.39 -12.92 32.58
C TRP A 374 -1.42 -13.74 33.36
N ASN A 375 -2.63 -13.85 32.80
CA ASN A 375 -3.58 -14.93 33.07
C ASN A 375 -4.70 -14.80 32.04
N TYR A 376 -4.60 -15.53 30.93
CA TYR A 376 -5.71 -16.28 30.33
C TYR A 376 -5.10 -17.35 29.42
N SER A 377 -5.16 -18.60 29.92
CA SER A 377 -5.10 -19.83 29.15
C SER A 377 -6.45 -20.12 28.52
#